data_AF-A0A1H2R810-F1
#
_entry.id   AF-A0A1H2R810-F1
#
_cell.length_a   1.000
_cell.length_b   1.000
_cell.length_c   1.000
_cell.angle_alpha   90.00
_cell.angle_beta   90.00
_cell.angle_gamma   90.00
#
_symmetry.space_group_name_H-M   'P 1'
#
loop_
_entity.id
_entity.type
_entity.pdbx_description
1 polymer ?
#
loop_
_entity_poly.entity_id
_entity_poly.type
_entity_poly.pdbx_seq_one_letter_code
_entity_poly.pdbx_strand_id
1 'polypeptide(L)'
;MKNQYVGDIGDFGKYSMLRAFIDAGIKVGVNWYLTEDDGSNDGKFTDYLNKGVMRRYCPEVFDALKSIAKNKDKSVFDIEKSGILPGTVFYSEILKPEGTPNDREQERSSWFQESMYELKDTELIFMDPDNGLLESDDATKLGGEKYILPSEVESYFLDGHNIVYYCHKGRRPYEQWEAHKSLMFNRIKNAKPAILTYHKGSQRSYIFLIHEKDFVRYRKVIDSILSGWYKVFSEEYTSKGNAAGEAVGDSFDRDYTDEEILESIHFQEKYFEGELLR
;
A
#
# COMPACT_ATOMS: atom_id res chain seq x y z
N MET A 1 -4.44 4.35 9.18
CA MET A 1 -3.15 4.86 9.71
C MET A 1 -3.33 5.38 11.13
N LYS A 2 -2.25 5.40 11.93
CA LYS A 2 -2.14 6.11 13.23
C LYS A 2 -0.83 6.88 13.31
N ASN A 3 -0.78 7.98 14.06
CA ASN A 3 0.43 8.79 14.19
C ASN A 3 1.58 8.03 14.84
N GLN A 4 1.27 7.17 15.82
CA GLN A 4 2.29 6.38 16.54
C GLN A 4 3.08 5.41 15.63
N TYR A 5 2.57 5.04 14.45
CA TYR A 5 3.23 4.12 13.51
C TYR A 5 4.30 4.79 12.65
N VAL A 6 4.35 6.13 12.64
CA VAL A 6 5.18 6.90 11.72
C VAL A 6 6.66 6.54 11.84
N GLY A 7 7.28 6.20 10.72
CA GLY A 7 8.73 6.02 10.59
C GLY A 7 9.26 4.61 10.89
N ASP A 8 8.38 3.63 11.05
CA ASP A 8 8.78 2.22 11.06
C ASP A 8 9.37 1.76 9.71
N ILE A 9 9.88 0.54 9.66
CA ILE A 9 10.46 -0.02 8.43
C ILE A 9 9.44 -0.22 7.29
N GLY A 10 8.16 -0.43 7.63
CA GLY A 10 7.08 -0.53 6.66
C GLY A 10 6.82 0.81 5.98
N ASP A 11 6.85 1.89 6.75
CA ASP A 11 6.76 3.27 6.28
C ASP A 11 7.91 3.63 5.33
N PHE A 12 9.13 3.15 5.60
CA PHE A 12 10.22 3.28 4.62
C PHE A 12 9.85 2.65 3.27
N GLY A 13 9.34 1.41 3.27
CA GLY A 13 8.90 0.73 2.05
C GLY A 13 7.78 1.49 1.34
N LYS A 14 6.75 1.90 2.10
CA LYS A 14 5.59 2.67 1.64
C LYS A 14 5.99 3.96 0.96
N TYR A 15 6.71 4.82 1.67
CA TYR A 15 7.07 6.14 1.14
C TYR A 15 8.08 6.05 0.00
N SER A 16 9.00 5.09 0.05
CA SER A 16 9.90 4.85 -1.09
C SER A 16 9.09 4.43 -2.32
N MET A 17 8.15 3.48 -2.19
CA MET A 17 7.30 3.06 -3.30
C MET A 17 6.54 4.26 -3.90
N LEU A 18 5.84 5.04 -3.06
CA LEU A 18 5.12 6.23 -3.53
C LEU A 18 6.04 7.26 -4.18
N ARG A 19 7.24 7.47 -3.63
CA ARG A 19 8.24 8.39 -4.19
C ARG A 19 8.66 7.98 -5.60
N ALA A 20 8.77 6.68 -5.90
CA ALA A 20 9.08 6.23 -7.26
C ALA A 20 7.99 6.62 -8.29
N PHE A 21 6.71 6.63 -7.90
CA PHE A 21 5.62 7.13 -8.75
C PHE A 21 5.70 8.65 -8.93
N ILE A 22 5.99 9.39 -7.84
CA ILE A 22 6.16 10.84 -7.88
C ILE A 22 7.32 11.25 -8.79
N ASP A 23 8.48 10.58 -8.66
CA ASP A 23 9.66 10.85 -9.47
C ASP A 23 9.44 10.49 -10.96
N ALA A 24 8.49 9.60 -11.26
CA ALA A 24 7.98 9.32 -12.60
C ALA A 24 6.93 10.33 -13.11
N GLY A 25 6.72 11.43 -12.37
CA GLY A 25 5.81 12.52 -12.70
C GLY A 25 4.33 12.20 -12.50
N ILE A 26 4.00 11.20 -11.69
CA ILE A 26 2.60 10.86 -11.35
C ILE A 26 2.17 11.72 -10.18
N LYS A 27 1.03 12.42 -10.32
CA LYS A 27 0.42 13.19 -9.23
C LYS A 27 -0.20 12.24 -8.22
N VAL A 28 0.44 12.11 -7.06
CA VAL A 28 -0.02 11.21 -5.99
C VAL A 28 -0.90 11.97 -5.00
N GLY A 29 -2.05 11.40 -4.67
CA GLY A 29 -2.87 11.71 -3.52
C GLY A 29 -2.70 10.65 -2.44
N VAL A 30 -2.72 11.05 -1.17
CA VAL A 30 -2.71 10.12 -0.03
C VAL A 30 -3.94 10.37 0.82
N ASN A 31 -4.78 9.36 0.95
CA ASN A 31 -5.83 9.30 1.96
C ASN A 31 -5.32 8.42 3.11
N TRP A 32 -5.03 9.04 4.26
CA TRP A 32 -4.42 8.34 5.38
C TRP A 32 -5.35 7.37 6.10
N TYR A 33 -6.68 7.53 5.99
CA TYR A 33 -7.62 6.83 6.88
C TYR A 33 -7.14 6.95 8.34
N LEU A 34 -6.86 8.19 8.76
CA LEU A 34 -6.21 8.47 10.04
C LEU A 34 -7.19 8.17 11.18
N THR A 35 -6.76 7.36 12.13
CA THR A 35 -7.54 7.05 13.34
C THR A 35 -6.78 7.57 14.57
N GLU A 36 -7.50 7.77 15.69
CA GLU A 36 -6.87 8.18 16.95
C GLU A 36 -5.82 7.16 17.41
N ASP A 37 -4.73 7.62 18.02
CA ASP A 37 -3.75 6.73 18.62
C ASP A 37 -4.39 5.88 19.73
N ASP A 38 -4.02 4.61 19.81
CA ASP A 38 -4.57 3.66 20.81
C ASP A 38 -3.60 3.36 21.95
N GLY A 39 -2.45 4.04 21.99
CA GLY A 39 -1.43 3.87 23.03
C GLY A 39 -0.72 2.52 22.97
N SER A 40 -0.88 1.77 21.88
CA SER A 40 -0.15 0.51 21.69
C SER A 40 1.35 0.74 21.50
N ASN A 41 2.09 -0.36 21.61
CA ASN A 41 3.55 -0.36 21.49
C ASN A 41 4.03 -0.62 20.05
N ASP A 42 3.14 -0.60 19.08
CA ASP A 42 3.45 -0.82 17.66
C ASP A 42 4.15 0.42 17.06
N GLY A 43 4.88 0.26 15.95
CA GLY A 43 5.71 1.34 15.35
C GLY A 43 7.16 1.41 15.85
N LYS A 44 7.63 0.41 16.60
CA LYS A 44 9.00 0.38 17.20
C LYS A 44 10.12 -0.09 16.28
N PHE A 45 9.83 -0.46 15.02
CA PHE A 45 10.84 -0.97 14.11
C PHE A 45 11.66 0.16 13.46
N THR A 46 12.27 1.03 14.28
CA THR A 46 13.09 2.18 13.83
C THR A 46 14.59 1.88 13.81
N ASP A 47 15.04 0.75 14.38
CA ASP A 47 16.46 0.38 14.48
C ASP A 47 17.19 0.31 13.13
N TYR A 48 16.45 0.11 12.04
CA TYR A 48 17.01 0.13 10.69
C TYR A 48 17.66 1.48 10.33
N LEU A 49 17.17 2.58 10.91
CA LEU A 49 17.70 3.94 10.70
C LEU A 49 19.12 4.11 11.27
N ASN A 50 19.48 3.28 12.25
CA ASN A 50 20.84 3.21 12.81
C ASN A 50 21.77 2.34 11.97
N LYS A 51 21.23 1.28 11.33
CA LYS A 51 22.02 0.33 10.52
C LYS A 51 22.41 0.88 9.15
N GLY A 52 21.63 1.80 8.58
CA GLY A 52 21.96 2.45 7.30
C GLY A 52 21.77 1.59 6.04
N VAL A 53 21.55 0.29 6.17
CA VAL A 53 21.43 -0.65 5.03
C VAL A 53 20.32 -0.26 4.05
N MET A 54 19.19 0.23 4.57
CA MET A 54 18.04 0.58 3.76
C MET A 54 18.23 1.88 2.96
N ARG A 55 19.16 2.75 3.38
CA ARG A 55 19.46 4.03 2.72
C ARG A 55 19.79 3.86 1.25
N ARG A 56 20.36 2.72 0.85
CA ARG A 56 20.72 2.44 -0.55
C ARG A 56 19.54 2.41 -1.52
N TYR A 57 18.33 2.16 -1.03
CA TYR A 57 17.14 2.02 -1.89
C TYR A 57 16.49 3.37 -2.17
N CYS A 58 16.37 4.21 -1.15
CA CYS A 58 15.88 5.59 -1.29
C CYS A 58 16.50 6.45 -0.20
N PRO A 59 17.65 7.11 -0.48
CA PRO A 59 18.34 7.95 0.49
C PRO A 59 17.47 9.09 1.04
N GLU A 60 16.65 9.70 0.19
CA GLU A 60 15.78 10.83 0.50
C GLU A 60 14.76 10.47 1.58
N VAL A 61 14.05 9.35 1.38
CA VAL A 61 13.08 8.83 2.36
C VAL A 61 13.80 8.42 3.64
N PHE A 62 14.93 7.70 3.53
CA PHE A 62 15.67 7.23 4.68
C PHE A 62 16.16 8.38 5.59
N ASP A 63 16.80 9.39 5.00
CA ASP A 63 17.40 10.49 5.75
C ASP A 63 16.32 11.37 6.41
N ALA A 64 15.19 11.58 5.72
CA ALA A 64 14.06 12.30 6.28
C ALA A 64 13.39 11.51 7.43
N LEU A 65 13.12 10.21 7.26
CA LEU A 65 12.60 9.37 8.35
C LEU A 65 13.55 9.31 9.54
N LYS A 66 14.87 9.28 9.30
CA LYS A 66 15.88 9.36 10.36
C LYS A 66 15.82 10.67 11.14
N SER A 67 15.45 11.77 10.49
CA SER A 67 15.22 13.05 11.15
C SER A 67 13.93 13.04 11.96
N ILE A 68 12.83 12.61 11.36
CA ILE A 68 11.48 12.58 11.97
C ILE A 68 11.44 11.65 13.18
N ALA A 69 12.12 10.50 13.12
CA ALA A 69 12.19 9.53 14.23
C ALA A 69 12.80 10.09 15.52
N LYS A 70 13.48 11.24 15.46
CA LYS A 70 13.98 11.95 16.66
C LYS A 70 12.87 12.71 17.39
N ASN A 71 11.78 13.05 16.70
CA ASN A 71 10.59 13.64 17.31
C ASN A 71 9.80 12.56 18.03
N LYS A 72 9.56 12.75 19.33
CA LYS A 72 8.75 11.83 20.14
C LYS A 72 7.26 11.93 19.80
N ASP A 73 6.82 13.12 19.41
CA ASP A 73 5.44 13.44 19.05
C ASP A 73 5.25 13.46 17.53
N LYS A 74 5.99 12.59 16.82
CA LYS A 74 5.90 12.44 15.37
C LYS A 74 4.50 12.01 14.94
N SER A 75 4.09 12.52 13.78
CA SER A 75 2.75 12.37 13.23
C SER A 75 2.80 12.32 11.69
N VAL A 76 1.68 12.00 11.04
CA VAL A 76 1.59 12.05 9.58
C VAL A 76 1.89 13.45 9.03
N PHE A 77 1.60 14.50 9.81
CA PHE A 77 1.92 15.88 9.47
C PHE A 77 3.43 16.14 9.35
N ASP A 78 4.27 15.45 10.14
CA ASP A 78 5.71 15.52 9.98
C ASP A 78 6.15 14.91 8.63
N ILE A 79 5.47 13.85 8.16
CA ILE A 79 5.70 13.27 6.83
C ILE A 79 5.31 14.27 5.74
N GLU A 80 4.12 14.87 5.84
CA GLU A 80 3.63 15.86 4.87
C GLU A 80 4.59 17.04 4.71
N LYS A 81 5.13 17.53 5.82
CA LYS A 81 6.06 18.68 5.83
C LYS A 81 7.50 18.33 5.50
N SER A 82 7.87 17.06 5.56
CA SER A 82 9.27 16.64 5.38
C SER A 82 9.77 16.72 3.93
N GLY A 83 8.85 16.80 2.95
CA GLY A 83 9.21 16.69 1.54
C GLY A 83 9.60 15.26 1.11
N ILE A 84 9.32 14.24 1.95
CA ILE A 84 9.49 12.82 1.58
C ILE A 84 8.69 12.50 0.31
N LEU A 85 7.47 13.03 0.21
CA LEU A 85 6.57 12.87 -0.93
C LEU A 85 6.28 14.25 -1.56
N PRO A 86 7.19 14.77 -2.41
CA PRO A 86 7.06 16.13 -2.93
C PRO A 86 5.89 16.24 -3.91
N GLY A 87 5.10 17.31 -3.79
CA GLY A 87 3.96 17.55 -4.68
C GLY A 87 2.74 16.65 -4.43
N THR A 88 2.78 15.83 -3.38
CA THR A 88 1.63 14.99 -2.97
C THR A 88 0.55 15.84 -2.31
N VAL A 89 -0.71 15.51 -2.62
CA VAL A 89 -1.89 16.05 -1.92
C VAL A 89 -2.29 15.06 -0.84
N PHE A 90 -2.56 15.55 0.38
CA PHE A 90 -2.85 14.71 1.53
C PHE A 90 -4.26 15.00 2.05
N TYR A 91 -4.96 13.95 2.43
CA TYR A 91 -6.18 14.03 3.22
C TYR A 91 -5.96 13.32 4.56
N SER A 92 -5.99 14.12 5.63
CA SER A 92 -5.46 13.76 6.95
C SER A 92 -6.45 13.98 8.08
N GLU A 93 -7.72 14.24 7.74
CA GLU A 93 -8.79 14.34 8.72
C GLU A 93 -9.00 13.01 9.43
N ILE A 94 -9.27 13.08 10.74
CA ILE A 94 -9.47 11.90 11.57
C ILE A 94 -10.80 11.23 11.17
N LEU A 95 -10.74 9.95 10.78
CA LEU A 95 -11.91 9.12 10.58
C LEU A 95 -12.35 8.53 11.92
N LYS A 96 -13.39 9.14 12.51
CA LYS A 96 -13.94 8.71 13.80
C LYS A 96 -15.47 8.76 13.79
N PRO A 97 -16.13 7.86 13.06
CA PRO A 97 -17.58 7.79 13.08
C PRO A 97 -18.08 7.34 14.47
N GLU A 98 -18.92 8.14 15.11
CA GLU A 98 -19.50 7.87 16.45
C GLU A 98 -21.05 7.83 16.41
N GLY A 99 -21.66 7.40 17.52
CA GLY A 99 -23.13 7.39 17.65
C GLY A 99 -23.82 6.11 17.14
N THR A 100 -25.07 6.26 16.69
CA THR A 100 -25.89 5.16 16.18
C THR A 100 -25.33 4.60 14.86
N PRO A 101 -25.74 3.41 14.39
CA PRO A 101 -25.32 2.92 13.08
C PRO A 101 -25.54 3.93 11.95
N ASN A 102 -26.66 4.66 11.96
CA ASN A 102 -26.97 5.68 10.96
C ASN A 102 -26.03 6.90 11.06
N ASP A 103 -25.73 7.36 12.27
CA ASP A 103 -24.79 8.47 12.49
C ASP A 103 -23.41 8.11 11.93
N ARG A 104 -22.93 6.90 12.26
CA ARG A 104 -21.62 6.41 11.81
C ARG A 104 -21.50 6.26 10.30
N GLU A 105 -22.57 5.78 9.64
CA GLU A 105 -22.63 5.71 8.18
C GLU A 105 -22.57 7.11 7.55
N GLN A 106 -23.35 8.06 8.08
CA GLN A 106 -23.41 9.42 7.57
C GLN A 106 -22.08 10.17 7.76
N GLU A 107 -21.46 10.05 8.93
CA GLU A 107 -20.17 10.69 9.24
C GLU A 107 -19.06 10.13 8.35
N ARG A 108 -18.98 8.80 8.19
CA ARG A 108 -18.01 8.17 7.29
C ARG A 108 -18.22 8.58 5.84
N SER A 109 -19.47 8.61 5.38
CA SER A 109 -19.81 9.05 4.03
C SER A 109 -19.39 10.50 3.79
N SER A 110 -19.65 11.40 4.74
CA SER A 110 -19.27 12.82 4.67
C SER A 110 -17.75 12.98 4.61
N TRP A 111 -17.03 12.31 5.53
CA TRP A 111 -15.57 12.27 5.54
C TRP A 111 -14.99 11.76 4.22
N PHE A 112 -15.61 10.73 3.63
CA PHE A 112 -15.15 10.20 2.35
C PHE A 112 -15.41 11.17 1.19
N GLN A 113 -16.54 11.87 1.16
CA GLN A 113 -16.81 12.89 0.14
C GLN A 113 -15.84 14.08 0.22
N GLU A 114 -15.48 14.50 1.42
CA GLU A 114 -14.44 15.52 1.63
C GLU A 114 -13.09 15.04 1.06
N SER A 115 -12.72 13.79 1.31
CA SER A 115 -11.50 13.21 0.75
C SER A 115 -11.49 13.17 -0.79
N MET A 116 -12.63 12.86 -1.42
CA MET A 116 -12.78 12.91 -2.88
C MET A 116 -12.56 14.32 -3.41
N TYR A 117 -13.15 15.32 -2.74
CA TYR A 117 -13.04 16.72 -3.14
C TYR A 117 -11.59 17.23 -3.04
N GLU A 118 -10.88 16.90 -1.96
CA GLU A 118 -9.48 17.31 -1.76
C GLU A 118 -8.52 16.61 -2.73
N LEU A 119 -8.78 15.34 -3.07
CA LEU A 119 -7.88 14.51 -3.89
C LEU A 119 -8.21 14.51 -5.40
N LYS A 120 -9.22 15.25 -5.85
CA LYS A 120 -9.76 15.25 -7.23
C LYS A 120 -8.73 15.51 -8.34
N ASP A 121 -7.65 16.25 -8.06
CA ASP A 121 -6.66 16.65 -9.06
C ASP A 121 -5.46 15.68 -9.16
N THR A 122 -5.56 14.50 -8.51
CA THR A 122 -4.50 13.48 -8.45
C THR A 122 -4.72 12.36 -9.46
N GLU A 123 -3.64 11.69 -9.89
CA GLU A 123 -3.67 10.57 -10.85
C GLU A 123 -3.67 9.20 -10.14
N LEU A 124 -2.97 9.10 -9.01
CA LEU A 124 -2.89 7.90 -8.18
C LEU A 124 -3.29 8.26 -6.75
N ILE A 125 -4.32 7.59 -6.21
CA ILE A 125 -4.69 7.71 -4.80
C ILE A 125 -4.15 6.50 -4.04
N PHE A 126 -3.33 6.78 -3.03
CA PHE A 126 -2.92 5.80 -2.04
C PHE A 126 -3.83 5.85 -0.82
N MET A 127 -4.46 4.73 -0.50
CA MET A 127 -5.32 4.56 0.67
C MET A 127 -4.56 3.77 1.75
N ASP A 128 -4.41 4.35 2.94
CA ASP A 128 -3.52 3.83 4.01
C ASP A 128 -4.26 3.38 5.28
N PRO A 129 -5.21 2.42 5.21
CA PRO A 129 -5.89 1.90 6.39
C PRO A 129 -4.91 1.17 7.32
N ASP A 130 -5.31 0.94 8.58
CA ASP A 130 -4.50 0.12 9.49
C ASP A 130 -4.50 -1.36 9.08
N ASN A 131 -5.67 -1.88 8.68
CA ASN A 131 -5.88 -3.32 8.50
C ASN A 131 -6.14 -3.75 7.05
N GLY A 132 -6.21 -2.80 6.12
CA GLY A 132 -6.54 -3.06 4.72
C GLY A 132 -8.02 -2.92 4.40
N LEU A 133 -8.51 -3.79 3.52
CA LEU A 133 -9.88 -3.77 3.01
C LEU A 133 -10.85 -4.46 3.98
N LEU A 134 -12.01 -3.85 4.22
CA LEU A 134 -13.12 -4.55 4.84
C LEU A 134 -13.78 -5.44 3.78
N GLU A 135 -13.89 -6.75 4.02
CA GLU A 135 -14.49 -7.71 3.07
C GLU A 135 -16.04 -7.59 2.98
N SER A 136 -16.59 -6.44 3.39
CA SER A 136 -17.98 -6.02 3.26
C SER A 136 -18.03 -4.49 3.10
N ASP A 137 -19.16 -3.96 2.61
CA ASP A 137 -19.43 -2.51 2.58
C ASP A 137 -20.10 -2.01 3.87
N ASP A 138 -19.89 -2.69 4.99
CA ASP A 138 -20.53 -2.32 6.25
C ASP A 138 -19.81 -1.15 6.93
N ALA A 139 -20.20 0.06 6.53
CA ALA A 139 -19.74 1.31 7.14
C ALA A 139 -20.06 1.42 8.63
N THR A 140 -21.06 0.66 9.12
CA THR A 140 -21.53 0.70 10.51
C THR A 140 -20.79 -0.28 11.41
N LYS A 141 -19.88 -1.08 10.87
CA LYS A 141 -19.10 -2.04 11.66
C LYS A 141 -18.28 -1.31 12.72
N LEU A 142 -18.42 -1.73 13.98
CA LEU A 142 -17.57 -1.24 15.07
C LEU A 142 -16.10 -1.57 14.76
N GLY A 143 -15.22 -0.56 14.82
CA GLY A 143 -13.82 -0.71 14.42
C GLY A 143 -13.59 -0.65 12.90
N GLY A 144 -14.63 -0.33 12.11
CA GLY A 144 -14.57 -0.24 10.66
C GLY A 144 -13.70 0.91 10.14
N GLU A 145 -13.44 1.93 10.95
CA GLU A 145 -12.56 3.07 10.64
C GLU A 145 -11.10 2.66 10.37
N LYS A 146 -10.70 1.48 10.85
CA LYS A 146 -9.36 0.90 10.62
C LYS A 146 -9.20 0.25 9.24
N TYR A 147 -10.26 0.25 8.44
CA TYR A 147 -10.34 -0.40 7.13
C TYR A 147 -10.87 0.58 6.09
N ILE A 148 -10.54 0.33 4.83
CA ILE A 148 -11.25 0.95 3.69
C ILE A 148 -12.44 0.09 3.29
N LEU A 149 -13.49 0.68 2.72
CA LEU A 149 -14.61 -0.07 2.14
C LEU A 149 -14.38 -0.35 0.66
N PRO A 150 -14.86 -1.50 0.15
CA PRO A 150 -14.85 -1.79 -1.29
C PRO A 150 -15.52 -0.71 -2.14
N SER A 151 -16.62 -0.12 -1.67
CA SER A 151 -17.33 1.00 -2.30
C SER A 151 -16.52 2.29 -2.35
N GLU A 152 -15.68 2.57 -1.35
CA GLU A 152 -14.78 3.73 -1.34
C GLU A 152 -13.69 3.56 -2.42
N VAL A 153 -13.09 2.37 -2.50
CA VAL A 153 -12.10 2.02 -3.55
C VAL A 153 -12.73 2.15 -4.94
N GLU A 154 -13.93 1.61 -5.12
CA GLU A 154 -14.68 1.67 -6.38
C GLU A 154 -15.03 3.11 -6.75
N SER A 155 -15.43 3.95 -5.79
CA SER A 155 -15.79 5.35 -6.04
C SER A 155 -14.61 6.16 -6.56
N TYR A 156 -13.43 6.08 -5.92
CA TYR A 156 -12.24 6.75 -6.45
C TYR A 156 -11.86 6.24 -7.84
N PHE A 157 -11.94 4.93 -8.08
CA PHE A 157 -11.59 4.37 -9.38
C PHE A 157 -12.54 4.86 -10.49
N LEU A 158 -13.86 4.88 -10.20
CA LEU A 158 -14.88 5.36 -11.14
C LEU A 158 -14.77 6.87 -11.40
N ASP A 159 -14.26 7.65 -10.45
CA ASP A 159 -13.95 9.07 -10.62
C ASP A 159 -12.69 9.32 -11.48
N GLY A 160 -12.02 8.24 -11.91
CA GLY A 160 -10.93 8.28 -12.88
C GLY A 160 -9.53 8.21 -12.29
N HIS A 161 -9.40 8.00 -10.98
CA HIS A 161 -8.13 7.79 -10.31
C HIS A 161 -7.63 6.35 -10.47
N ASN A 162 -6.33 6.16 -10.61
CA ASN A 162 -5.69 4.88 -10.32
C ASN A 162 -5.61 4.72 -8.80
N ILE A 163 -5.74 3.49 -8.30
CA ILE A 163 -5.75 3.23 -6.85
C ILE A 163 -4.58 2.36 -6.47
N VAL A 164 -4.01 2.63 -5.31
CA VAL A 164 -3.23 1.67 -4.54
C VAL A 164 -3.70 1.69 -3.10
N TYR A 165 -3.96 0.53 -2.51
CA TYR A 165 -4.27 0.46 -1.10
C TYR A 165 -3.32 -0.47 -0.35
N TYR A 166 -3.00 -0.06 0.87
CA TYR A 166 -2.21 -0.85 1.79
C TYR A 166 -3.06 -1.98 2.37
N CYS A 167 -2.50 -3.19 2.41
CA CYS A 167 -3.05 -4.33 3.13
C CYS A 167 -1.99 -5.04 3.95
N HIS A 168 -2.32 -5.32 5.20
CA HIS A 168 -1.55 -6.21 6.04
C HIS A 168 -2.03 -7.65 5.85
N LYS A 169 -1.17 -8.58 5.39
CA LYS A 169 -1.57 -9.99 5.22
C LYS A 169 -2.09 -10.59 6.53
N GLY A 170 -1.41 -10.28 7.63
CA GLY A 170 -1.76 -10.77 8.97
C GLY A 170 -1.55 -12.28 9.08
N ARG A 171 -2.37 -12.93 9.89
CA ARG A 171 -2.33 -14.40 10.08
C ARG A 171 -3.22 -15.16 9.09
N ARG A 172 -3.58 -14.53 7.96
CA ARG A 172 -4.45 -15.16 6.96
C ARG A 172 -3.74 -16.35 6.30
N PRO A 173 -4.37 -17.53 6.25
CA PRO A 173 -3.93 -18.61 5.37
C PRO A 173 -3.92 -18.18 3.91
N TYR A 174 -3.19 -18.91 3.08
CA TYR A 174 -3.03 -18.61 1.65
C TYR A 174 -4.37 -18.39 0.94
N GLU A 175 -5.34 -19.31 1.06
CA GLU A 175 -6.63 -19.18 0.37
C GLU A 175 -7.42 -17.93 0.77
N GLN A 176 -7.39 -17.57 2.06
CA GLN A 176 -8.04 -16.34 2.54
C GLN A 176 -7.31 -15.10 2.02
N TRP A 177 -5.98 -15.14 1.95
CA TRP A 177 -5.19 -14.06 1.38
C TRP A 177 -5.44 -13.89 -0.12
N GLU A 178 -5.49 -14.98 -0.89
CA GLU A 178 -5.83 -14.99 -2.31
C GLU A 178 -7.22 -14.38 -2.57
N ALA A 179 -8.23 -14.80 -1.80
CA ALA A 179 -9.57 -14.25 -1.90
C ALA A 179 -9.58 -12.75 -1.56
N HIS A 180 -8.90 -12.35 -0.49
CA HIS A 180 -8.82 -10.97 -0.02
C HIS A 180 -8.19 -10.05 -1.06
N LYS A 181 -7.01 -10.40 -1.59
CA LYS A 181 -6.30 -9.56 -2.57
C LYS A 181 -6.96 -9.55 -3.95
N SER A 182 -7.83 -10.54 -4.24
CA SER A 182 -8.58 -10.62 -5.50
C SER A 182 -9.94 -9.92 -5.46
N LEU A 183 -10.42 -9.52 -4.27
CA LEU A 183 -11.78 -9.00 -4.06
C LEU A 183 -12.09 -7.82 -5.00
N MET A 184 -11.21 -6.82 -5.02
CA MET A 184 -11.44 -5.62 -5.82
C MET A 184 -11.32 -5.86 -7.32
N PHE A 185 -10.50 -6.82 -7.77
CA PHE A 185 -10.43 -7.19 -9.19
C PHE A 185 -11.69 -7.91 -9.68
N ASN A 186 -12.40 -8.60 -8.78
CA ASN A 186 -13.70 -9.18 -9.11
C ASN A 186 -14.81 -8.13 -9.18
N ARG A 187 -14.71 -7.08 -8.36
CA ARG A 187 -15.66 -5.97 -8.32
C ARG A 187 -15.47 -5.02 -9.52
N ILE A 188 -14.23 -4.59 -9.77
CA ILE A 188 -13.86 -3.63 -10.81
C ILE A 188 -13.17 -4.39 -11.95
N LYS A 189 -13.97 -5.05 -12.80
CA LYS A 189 -13.46 -5.99 -13.82
C LYS A 189 -12.55 -5.36 -14.89
N ASN A 190 -12.67 -4.05 -15.11
CA ASN A 190 -11.87 -3.30 -16.07
C ASN A 190 -10.58 -2.73 -15.48
N ALA A 191 -10.33 -2.89 -14.17
CA ALA A 191 -9.06 -2.51 -13.58
C ALA A 191 -7.98 -3.54 -13.93
N LYS A 192 -6.82 -3.06 -14.37
CA LYS A 192 -5.62 -3.89 -14.50
C LYS A 192 -4.96 -4.03 -13.12
N PRO A 193 -4.79 -5.27 -12.62
CA PRO A 193 -4.20 -5.52 -11.31
C PRO A 193 -2.68 -5.38 -11.32
N ALA A 194 -2.12 -4.94 -10.19
CA ALA A 194 -0.74 -5.19 -9.80
C ALA A 194 -0.68 -5.35 -8.28
N ILE A 195 0.20 -6.20 -7.74
CA ILE A 195 0.34 -6.36 -6.29
C ILE A 195 1.82 -6.37 -5.92
N LEU A 196 2.24 -5.37 -5.16
CA LEU A 196 3.60 -5.31 -4.64
C LEU A 196 3.64 -5.70 -3.18
N THR A 197 4.56 -6.57 -2.80
CA THR A 197 4.74 -7.01 -1.42
C THR A 197 6.10 -6.62 -0.90
N TYR A 198 6.10 -5.95 0.25
CA TYR A 198 7.29 -5.53 0.97
C TYR A 198 7.64 -6.53 2.08
N HIS A 199 8.90 -6.97 2.10
CA HIS A 199 9.38 -8.10 2.91
C HIS A 199 10.23 -7.72 4.11
N LYS A 200 10.15 -6.47 4.60
CA LYS A 200 10.85 -6.04 5.82
C LYS A 200 9.87 -5.67 6.92
N GLY A 201 10.05 -6.30 8.08
CA GLY A 201 9.08 -6.25 9.17
C GLY A 201 7.96 -7.25 8.93
N SER A 202 6.71 -6.85 9.16
CA SER A 202 5.55 -7.65 8.77
C SER A 202 5.31 -7.60 7.25
N GLN A 203 4.73 -8.66 6.70
CA GLN A 203 4.37 -8.72 5.27
C GLN A 203 3.26 -7.69 4.97
N ARG A 204 3.59 -6.74 4.11
CA ARG A 204 2.74 -5.62 3.71
C ARG A 204 2.59 -5.62 2.21
N SER A 205 1.37 -5.59 1.72
CA SER A 205 1.07 -5.62 0.29
C SER A 205 0.37 -4.34 -0.13
N TYR A 206 0.67 -3.90 -1.33
CA TYR A 206 0.13 -2.71 -1.98
C TYR A 206 -0.61 -3.19 -3.22
N ILE A 207 -1.93 -3.09 -3.18
CA ILE A 207 -2.81 -3.65 -4.21
C ILE A 207 -3.22 -2.50 -5.13
N PHE A 208 -2.83 -2.59 -6.39
CA PHE A 208 -3.08 -1.58 -7.41
C PHE A 208 -4.27 -1.95 -8.30
N LEU A 209 -5.13 -0.97 -8.55
CA LEU A 209 -6.20 -0.99 -9.55
C LEU A 209 -5.89 0.11 -10.57
N ILE A 210 -5.50 -0.29 -11.77
CA ILE A 210 -4.98 0.65 -12.78
C ILE A 210 -5.93 0.71 -13.98
N HIS A 211 -6.26 1.91 -14.43
CA HIS A 211 -7.00 2.12 -15.67
C HIS A 211 -6.17 1.66 -16.87
N GLU A 212 -6.82 1.01 -17.84
CA GLU A 212 -6.17 0.50 -19.07
C GLU A 212 -5.20 1.50 -19.71
N LYS A 213 -5.65 2.76 -19.86
CA LYS A 213 -4.90 3.86 -20.49
C LYS A 213 -3.56 4.17 -19.79
N ASP A 214 -3.47 3.89 -18.48
CA ASP A 214 -2.32 4.22 -17.64
C ASP A 214 -1.44 3.00 -17.36
N PHE A 215 -1.91 1.79 -17.68
CA PHE A 215 -1.25 0.54 -17.29
C PHE A 215 0.21 0.46 -17.71
N VAL A 216 0.53 0.76 -18.98
CA VAL A 216 1.91 0.73 -19.48
C VAL A 216 2.82 1.70 -18.72
N ARG A 217 2.32 2.90 -18.39
CA ARG A 217 3.07 3.91 -17.63
C ARG A 217 3.35 3.42 -16.21
N TYR A 218 2.34 2.87 -15.54
CA TYR A 218 2.45 2.40 -14.16
C TYR A 218 3.32 1.13 -14.07
N ARG A 219 3.21 0.22 -15.04
CA ARG A 219 4.07 -0.97 -15.12
C ARG A 219 5.55 -0.61 -15.20
N LYS A 220 5.94 0.40 -15.99
CA LYS A 220 7.34 0.85 -16.04
C LYS A 220 7.88 1.27 -14.66
N VAL A 221 7.06 1.97 -13.86
CA VAL A 221 7.44 2.37 -12.50
C VAL A 221 7.55 1.14 -11.59
N ILE A 222 6.55 0.26 -11.64
CA ILE A 222 6.52 -0.99 -10.87
C ILE A 222 7.73 -1.87 -11.18
N ASP A 223 8.05 -2.09 -12.46
CA ASP A 223 9.17 -2.92 -12.89
C ASP A 223 10.52 -2.29 -12.47
N SER A 224 10.61 -0.96 -12.45
CA SER A 224 11.78 -0.25 -11.90
C SER A 224 11.93 -0.46 -10.40
N ILE A 225 10.84 -0.49 -9.63
CA ILE A 225 10.85 -0.82 -8.20
C ILE A 225 11.30 -2.27 -8.02
N LEU A 226 10.70 -3.21 -8.76
CA LEU A 226 11.00 -4.64 -8.63
C LEU A 226 12.45 -4.97 -8.99
N SER A 227 13.02 -4.32 -10.02
CA SER A 227 14.42 -4.50 -10.40
C SER A 227 15.40 -3.80 -9.45
N GLY A 228 15.14 -2.54 -9.10
CA GLY A 228 16.02 -1.78 -8.20
C GLY A 228 16.00 -2.32 -6.77
N TRP A 229 14.84 -2.77 -6.30
CA TRP A 229 14.56 -3.13 -4.91
C TRP A 229 14.18 -4.60 -4.74
N TYR A 230 14.66 -5.46 -5.64
CA TYR A 230 14.34 -6.91 -5.72
C TYR A 230 14.52 -7.72 -4.42
N LYS A 231 15.36 -7.26 -3.49
CA LYS A 231 15.57 -7.93 -2.18
C LYS A 231 14.53 -7.57 -1.12
N VAL A 232 13.69 -6.57 -1.39
CA VAL A 232 12.73 -6.02 -0.41
C VAL A 232 11.33 -5.90 -0.96
N PHE A 233 11.17 -5.81 -2.28
CA PHE A 233 9.89 -5.93 -2.97
C PHE A 233 9.84 -7.16 -3.87
N SER A 234 8.69 -7.81 -3.90
CA SER A 234 8.30 -8.77 -4.94
C SER A 234 6.93 -8.43 -5.49
N GLU A 235 6.58 -9.01 -6.64
CA GLU A 235 5.23 -8.99 -7.15
C GLU A 235 4.48 -10.26 -6.72
N GLU A 236 3.22 -10.09 -6.33
CA GLU A 236 2.29 -11.20 -6.12
C GLU A 236 1.28 -11.25 -7.26
N TYR A 237 0.88 -12.47 -7.61
CA TYR A 237 -0.17 -12.71 -8.60
C TYR A 237 -1.43 -13.23 -7.90
N THR A 238 -2.56 -13.13 -8.59
CA THR A 238 -3.80 -13.80 -8.19
C THR A 238 -3.97 -15.09 -8.99
N SER A 239 -4.87 -15.97 -8.56
CA SER A 239 -5.23 -17.20 -9.30
C SER A 239 -5.71 -16.97 -10.75
N LYS A 240 -6.05 -15.73 -11.12
CA LYS A 240 -6.36 -15.34 -12.51
C LYS A 240 -5.13 -15.04 -13.38
N GLY A 241 -3.92 -15.23 -12.84
CA GLY A 241 -2.66 -15.06 -13.55
C GLY A 241 -2.16 -13.61 -13.58
N ASN A 242 -1.03 -13.42 -14.27
CA ASN A 242 -0.46 -12.10 -14.54
C ASN A 242 -1.36 -11.35 -15.54
N ALA A 243 -1.91 -10.19 -15.16
CA ALA A 243 -2.69 -9.38 -16.09
C ALA A 243 -1.85 -8.75 -17.22
N ALA A 244 -0.52 -8.81 -17.13
CA ALA A 244 0.39 -8.54 -18.24
C ALA A 244 0.52 -9.73 -19.23
N GLY A 245 -0.14 -10.86 -18.96
CA GLY A 245 -0.09 -12.07 -19.78
C GLY A 245 -1.16 -12.18 -20.87
N GLU A 246 -2.08 -11.21 -20.99
CA GLU A 246 -2.91 -11.12 -22.19
C GLU A 246 -2.08 -10.50 -23.32
N ALA A 247 -1.70 -11.35 -24.28
CA ALA A 247 -0.81 -11.03 -25.37
C ALA A 247 -1.27 -9.80 -26.16
N VAL A 248 -0.55 -8.68 -25.99
CA VAL A 248 -0.49 -7.61 -26.97
C VAL A 248 0.82 -7.78 -27.72
N GLY A 249 0.74 -8.40 -28.91
CA GLY A 249 1.70 -8.27 -30.01
C GLY A 249 3.18 -8.57 -29.71
N ASP A 250 3.60 -9.74 -30.18
CA ASP A 250 4.98 -10.23 -30.38
C ASP A 250 5.92 -10.33 -29.17
N SER A 251 6.25 -11.59 -28.91
CA SER A 251 7.16 -12.16 -27.91
C SER A 251 8.48 -11.42 -27.72
N PHE A 252 8.79 -11.13 -26.45
CA PHE A 252 10.17 -11.14 -25.97
C PHE A 252 10.30 -12.25 -24.93
N ASP A 253 10.77 -13.42 -25.36
CA ASP A 253 11.23 -14.47 -24.46
C ASP A 253 12.43 -13.94 -23.66
N ARG A 254 12.27 -13.91 -22.34
CA ARG A 254 13.42 -14.03 -21.43
C ARG A 254 13.29 -15.38 -20.75
N ASP A 255 14.08 -16.33 -21.22
CA ASP A 255 14.29 -17.60 -20.55
C ASP A 255 14.96 -17.33 -19.20
N TYR A 256 14.22 -17.52 -18.11
CA TYR A 256 14.82 -17.73 -16.79
C TYR A 256 15.37 -19.15 -16.76
N THR A 257 16.59 -19.33 -16.24
CA THR A 257 17.16 -20.68 -16.12
C THR A 257 16.47 -21.43 -14.98
N ASP A 258 16.37 -22.75 -15.09
CA ASP A 258 15.76 -23.62 -14.06
C ASP A 258 16.36 -23.40 -12.66
N GLU A 259 17.61 -22.92 -12.59
CA GLU A 259 18.31 -22.53 -11.37
C GLU A 259 17.67 -21.31 -10.67
N GLU A 260 17.24 -20.29 -11.41
CA GLU A 260 16.61 -19.07 -10.87
C GLU A 260 15.19 -19.36 -10.34
N ILE A 261 14.48 -20.29 -10.99
CA ILE A 261 13.17 -20.78 -10.54
C ILE A 261 13.34 -21.59 -9.24
N LEU A 262 14.33 -22.49 -9.19
CA LEU A 262 14.61 -23.30 -8.01
C LEU A 262 15.05 -22.44 -6.82
N GLU A 263 15.87 -21.41 -7.01
CA GLU A 263 16.26 -20.49 -5.93
C GLU A 263 15.05 -19.73 -5.36
N SER A 264 14.09 -19.33 -6.20
CA SER A 264 12.87 -18.65 -5.76
C SER A 264 11.95 -19.55 -4.95
N ILE A 265 11.83 -20.83 -5.32
CA ILE A 265 11.01 -21.83 -4.62
C ILE A 265 11.67 -22.19 -3.28
N HIS A 266 12.99 -22.40 -3.27
CA HIS A 266 13.72 -22.73 -2.05
C HIS A 266 13.79 -21.56 -1.06
N PHE A 267 13.72 -20.32 -1.55
CA PHE A 267 13.58 -19.14 -0.70
C PHE A 267 12.21 -19.11 0.00
N GLN A 268 11.13 -19.51 -0.67
CA GLN A 268 9.81 -19.62 -0.05
C GLN A 268 9.77 -20.72 1.02
N GLU A 269 10.34 -21.91 0.76
CA GLU A 269 10.34 -23.02 1.72
C GLU A 269 11.13 -22.72 3.00
N LYS A 270 12.31 -22.09 2.89
CA LYS A 270 13.12 -21.72 4.07
C LYS A 270 12.49 -20.64 4.95
N TYR A 271 11.65 -19.76 4.39
CA TYR A 271 10.92 -18.78 5.19
C TYR A 271 9.79 -19.43 6.01
N PHE A 272 9.15 -20.49 5.51
CA PHE A 272 8.10 -21.22 6.23
C PHE A 272 8.65 -22.13 7.34
N GLU A 273 9.81 -22.77 7.16
CA GLU A 273 10.41 -23.61 8.21
C GLU A 273 11.03 -22.80 9.36
N GLY A 274 11.42 -21.54 9.10
CA GLY A 274 12.03 -20.65 10.10
C GLY A 274 11.06 -20.09 11.15
N GLU A 275 9.75 -20.09 10.89
CA GLU A 275 8.71 -19.61 11.83
C GLU A 275 8.14 -20.72 12.73
N LEU A 276 8.48 -21.99 12.50
CA LEU A 276 8.01 -23.12 13.33
C LEU A 276 8.93 -23.44 14.53
N LEU A 277 10.04 -22.71 14.71
CA LEU A 277 11.02 -22.97 15.76
C LEU A 277 11.40 -21.75 16.63
N ARG A 278 10.53 -20.74 16.76
CA ARG A 278 10.67 -19.68 17.78
C ARG A 278 9.36 -19.32 18.45
#